data_AF-A0A1H3UIW9-F1
#
_entry.id   AF-A0A1H3UIW9-F1
#
_cell.length_a   1.000
_cell.length_b   1.000
_cell.length_c   1.000
_cell.angle_alpha   90.00
_cell.angle_beta   90.00
_cell.angle_gamma   90.00
#
_symmetry.space_group_name_H-M   'P 1'
#
loop_
_entity.id
_entity.type
_entity.pdbx_description
1 polymer ?
#
loop_
_entity_poly.entity_id
_entity_poly.type
_entity_poly.pdbx_seq_one_letter_code
_entity_poly.pdbx_strand_id
1 'polypeptide(L)'
;MIFSKILLHLITYPRLFSLSELLAGWLIVVALLISSADNPAQARSRLGELDVRLVNESPCFSPGVGELDYSKGPIQLSAVIVSDTTTAPYTEVWSFYLTGQARTVQSLLSCITYGQTPAQAADVHGPIPLQTGRVYTAFVDVDKPDARDPTFGYMAYFCLLKHRDNLLRLVKLEFVQDRWNVEACDPGLPDLSLYSEQGNRGTAKALRSRL
;
A
#
# COMPACT_ATOMS: atom_id res chain seq x y z
N MET A 1 -18.93 27.00 46.78
CA MET A 1 -18.90 26.71 48.24
C MET A 1 -19.21 25.24 48.53
N ILE A 2 -18.40 24.29 48.03
CA ILE A 2 -18.54 22.85 48.36
C ILE A 2 -17.16 22.20 48.62
N PHE A 3 -16.09 22.74 48.02
CA PHE A 3 -14.71 22.25 48.22
C PHE A 3 -14.10 22.51 49.61
N SER A 4 -14.67 23.37 50.45
CA SER A 4 -14.09 23.71 51.76
C SER A 4 -14.48 22.73 52.89
N LYS A 5 -15.56 21.95 52.75
CA LYS A 5 -15.98 20.98 53.78
C LYS A 5 -15.28 19.62 53.69
N ILE A 6 -14.78 19.24 52.51
CA ILE A 6 -14.08 17.96 52.33
C ILE A 6 -12.66 18.04 52.94
N LEU A 7 -12.04 19.22 52.90
CA LEU A 7 -10.67 19.40 53.42
C LEU A 7 -10.59 19.42 54.96
N LEU A 8 -11.68 19.79 55.67
CA LEU A 8 -11.70 19.77 57.14
C LEU A 8 -12.01 18.40 57.75
N HIS A 9 -12.61 17.46 57.00
CA HIS A 9 -12.90 16.13 57.54
C HIS A 9 -11.70 15.16 57.50
N LEU A 10 -10.66 15.45 56.72
CA LEU A 10 -9.44 14.64 56.66
C LEU A 10 -8.45 14.92 57.80
N ILE A 11 -8.67 15.99 58.59
CA ILE A 11 -7.76 16.39 59.68
C ILE A 11 -8.21 15.82 61.04
N THR A 12 -9.48 15.44 61.19
CA THR A 12 -10.07 15.06 62.49
C THR A 12 -10.12 13.55 62.78
N TYR A 13 -9.74 12.69 61.82
CA TYR A 13 -9.64 11.25 62.05
C TYR A 13 -8.41 10.68 61.34
N PRO A 14 -7.24 10.57 62.01
CA PRO A 14 -6.20 9.69 61.54
C PRO A 14 -6.67 8.26 61.82
N ARG A 15 -7.58 7.72 60.99
CA ARG A 15 -7.62 6.28 60.85
C ARG A 15 -6.29 5.92 60.25
N LEU A 16 -5.41 5.35 61.08
CA LEU A 16 -4.25 4.61 60.65
C LEU A 16 -4.76 3.55 59.69
N PHE A 17 -4.76 3.86 58.40
CA PHE A 17 -4.95 2.88 57.37
C PHE A 17 -3.92 1.80 57.65
N SER A 18 -4.39 0.59 57.92
CA SER A 18 -3.52 -0.56 58.12
C SER A 18 -2.58 -0.65 56.92
N LEU A 19 -1.32 -1.03 57.15
CA LEU A 19 -0.33 -1.23 56.07
C LEU A 19 -0.91 -2.10 54.94
N SER A 20 -1.81 -3.02 55.27
CA SER A 20 -2.55 -3.87 54.32
C SER A 20 -3.46 -3.11 53.34
N GLU A 21 -4.10 -2.02 53.76
CA GLU A 21 -5.01 -1.23 52.90
C GLU A 21 -4.21 -0.30 51.95
N LEU A 22 -3.07 0.22 52.41
CA LEU A 22 -2.14 0.98 51.56
C LEU A 22 -1.47 0.07 50.52
N LEU A 23 -1.07 -1.13 50.91
CA LEU A 23 -0.51 -2.13 49.99
C LEU A 23 -1.55 -2.59 48.96
N ALA A 24 -2.81 -2.79 49.35
CA ALA A 24 -3.88 -3.15 48.42
C ALA A 24 -4.15 -2.03 47.39
N GLY A 25 -4.16 -0.77 47.82
CA GLY A 25 -4.31 0.38 46.92
C GLY A 25 -3.15 0.48 45.92
N TRP A 26 -1.92 0.29 46.39
CA TRP A 26 -0.73 0.27 45.52
C TRP A 26 -0.73 -0.91 44.55
N LEU A 27 -1.16 -2.10 44.96
CA LEU A 27 -1.27 -3.27 44.10
C LEU A 27 -2.31 -3.05 42.97
N ILE A 28 -3.43 -2.40 43.27
CA ILE A 28 -4.45 -2.06 42.25
C ILE A 28 -3.90 -1.04 41.25
N VAL A 29 -3.21 0.00 41.71
CA VAL A 29 -2.59 1.01 40.83
C VAL A 29 -1.48 0.38 39.99
N VAL A 30 -0.64 -0.48 40.56
CA VAL A 30 0.40 -1.22 39.84
C VAL A 30 -0.23 -2.18 38.81
N ALA A 31 -1.29 -2.90 39.16
CA ALA A 31 -1.99 -3.79 38.23
C ALA A 31 -2.67 -3.03 37.07
N LEU A 32 -3.27 -1.86 37.33
CA LEU A 32 -3.84 -0.99 36.29
C LEU A 32 -2.75 -0.40 35.38
N LEU A 33 -1.59 -0.03 35.92
CA LEU A 33 -0.45 0.45 35.13
C LEU A 33 0.13 -0.68 34.26
N ILE A 34 0.26 -1.90 34.78
CA ILE A 34 0.75 -3.06 34.01
C ILE A 34 -0.23 -3.43 32.88
N SER A 35 -1.55 -3.32 33.11
CA SER A 35 -2.57 -3.67 32.12
C SER A 35 -2.69 -2.68 30.95
N SER A 36 -2.17 -1.45 31.11
CA SER A 36 -2.13 -0.43 30.04
C SER A 36 -0.92 -0.55 29.11
N ALA A 37 0.05 -1.43 29.44
CA ALA A 37 1.26 -1.63 28.64
C ALA A 37 1.08 -2.63 27.49
N ASP A 38 -0.04 -3.36 27.46
CA ASP A 38 -0.45 -4.15 26.30
C ASP A 38 -1.06 -3.22 25.26
N ASN A 39 -0.20 -2.55 24.49
CA ASN A 39 -0.60 -2.04 23.18
C ASN A 39 -1.19 -3.24 22.42
N PRO A 40 -2.50 -3.25 22.08
CA PRO A 40 -2.98 -4.26 21.16
C PRO A 40 -2.15 -4.07 19.90
N ALA A 41 -1.50 -5.15 19.45
CA ALA A 41 -0.98 -5.22 18.10
C ALA A 41 -2.14 -4.87 17.17
N GLN A 42 -2.24 -3.60 16.77
CA GLN A 42 -3.19 -3.18 15.76
C GLN A 42 -2.74 -3.92 14.51
N ALA A 43 -3.45 -4.99 14.16
CA ALA A 43 -3.32 -5.66 12.88
C ALA A 43 -3.72 -4.66 11.79
N ARG A 44 -2.79 -3.80 11.39
CA ARG A 44 -3.01 -2.75 10.39
C ARG A 44 -2.84 -3.35 9.00
N SER A 45 -3.83 -4.07 8.48
CA SER A 45 -3.81 -4.54 7.09
C SER A 45 -3.40 -3.41 6.13
N ARG A 46 -2.43 -3.67 5.26
CA ARG A 46 -1.80 -2.67 4.38
C ARG A 46 -1.74 -3.15 2.94
N LEU A 47 -2.03 -2.24 2.00
CA LEU A 47 -1.64 -2.39 0.60
C LEU A 47 -0.31 -1.67 0.38
N GLY A 48 0.68 -2.41 -0.11
CA GLY A 48 1.98 -1.87 -0.50
C GLY A 48 1.95 -1.27 -1.91
N GLU A 49 3.00 -0.54 -2.24
CA GLU A 49 3.16 0.04 -3.57
C GLU A 49 3.64 -1.02 -4.57
N LEU A 50 2.93 -1.17 -5.69
CA LEU A 50 3.41 -1.94 -6.83
C LEU A 50 4.19 -1.03 -7.79
N ASP A 51 5.40 -1.40 -8.15
CA ASP A 51 6.11 -0.85 -9.30
C ASP A 51 5.61 -1.49 -10.59
N VAL A 52 5.44 -0.65 -11.61
CA VAL A 52 5.02 -1.08 -12.94
C VAL A 52 5.93 -0.44 -13.97
N ARG A 53 6.58 -1.27 -14.78
CA ARG A 53 7.50 -0.83 -15.82
C ARG A 53 7.30 -1.60 -17.11
N LEU A 54 7.77 -1.05 -18.23
CA LEU A 54 7.82 -1.79 -19.49
C LEU A 54 9.08 -2.63 -19.57
N VAL A 55 8.90 -3.92 -19.87
CA VAL A 55 9.98 -4.84 -20.22
C VAL A 55 9.56 -5.54 -21.51
N ASN A 56 10.35 -5.39 -22.57
CA ASN A 56 10.03 -5.94 -23.91
C ASN A 56 8.61 -5.57 -24.36
N GLU A 57 8.24 -4.28 -24.24
CA GLU A 57 6.93 -3.73 -24.63
C GLU A 57 5.72 -4.27 -23.83
N SER A 58 5.95 -5.06 -22.78
CA SER A 58 4.90 -5.56 -21.91
C SER A 58 5.02 -4.97 -20.51
N PRO A 59 3.91 -4.58 -19.85
CA PRO A 59 3.93 -4.21 -18.45
C PRO A 59 4.48 -5.34 -17.59
N CYS A 60 5.22 -4.97 -16.57
CA CYS A 60 5.88 -5.88 -15.68
C CYS A 60 5.77 -5.37 -14.25
N PHE A 61 5.37 -6.25 -13.33
CA PHE A 61 4.94 -5.92 -11.99
C PHE A 61 5.95 -6.41 -10.94
N SER A 62 6.40 -5.53 -10.05
CA SER A 62 7.21 -5.91 -8.89
C SER A 62 6.88 -5.03 -7.69
N PRO A 63 7.21 -5.43 -6.45
CA PRO A 63 7.13 -4.53 -5.31
C PRO A 63 7.95 -3.25 -5.54
N GLY A 64 7.51 -2.13 -4.99
CA GLY A 64 8.26 -0.88 -5.00
C GLY A 64 9.61 -0.98 -4.27
N VAL A 65 10.54 -0.08 -4.58
CA VAL A 65 11.92 -0.12 -4.06
C VAL A 65 11.98 -0.18 -2.52
N GLY A 66 11.06 0.51 -1.81
CA GLY A 66 11.00 0.49 -0.35
C GLY A 66 10.19 -0.66 0.26
N GLU A 67 9.47 -1.46 -0.54
CA GLU A 67 8.60 -2.53 -0.05
C GLU A 67 9.39 -3.78 0.38
N LEU A 68 10.58 -3.94 -0.17
CA LEU A 68 11.46 -5.08 0.13
C LEU A 68 12.12 -4.93 1.50
N ASP A 69 12.34 -3.69 1.97
CA ASP A 69 12.94 -3.41 3.28
C ASP A 69 12.03 -3.84 4.44
N TYR A 70 10.72 -3.85 4.24
CA TYR A 70 9.74 -4.35 5.21
C TYR A 70 9.70 -5.88 5.27
N SER A 71 10.12 -6.55 4.20
CA SER A 71 9.94 -7.99 4.03
C SER A 71 11.11 -8.75 4.65
N LYS A 72 10.97 -9.16 5.91
CA LYS A 72 11.95 -10.05 6.59
C LYS A 72 11.70 -11.52 6.26
N GLY A 73 11.77 -11.89 4.98
CA GLY A 73 11.59 -13.27 4.55
C GLY A 73 11.13 -13.41 3.10
N PRO A 74 10.96 -14.64 2.61
CA PRO A 74 10.45 -14.89 1.27
C PRO A 74 9.01 -14.40 1.18
N ILE A 75 8.71 -13.61 0.15
CA ILE A 75 7.35 -13.23 -0.21
C ILE A 75 6.78 -14.34 -1.11
N GLN A 76 5.60 -14.85 -0.75
CA GLN A 76 4.91 -15.86 -1.54
C GLN A 76 3.84 -15.18 -2.38
N LEU A 77 3.86 -15.41 -3.68
CA LEU A 77 2.83 -14.92 -4.59
C LEU A 77 1.60 -15.82 -4.48
N SER A 78 0.43 -15.21 -4.28
CA SER A 78 -0.86 -15.91 -4.19
C SER A 78 -1.73 -15.66 -5.42
N ALA A 79 -1.74 -14.44 -5.95
CA ALA A 79 -2.51 -14.11 -7.14
C ALA A 79 -1.97 -12.87 -7.86
N VAL A 80 -2.32 -12.75 -9.13
CA VAL A 80 -2.18 -11.51 -9.91
C VAL A 80 -3.51 -11.23 -10.56
N ILE A 81 -3.96 -9.98 -10.46
CA ILE A 81 -5.20 -9.51 -11.07
C ILE A 81 -4.92 -8.18 -11.74
N VAL A 82 -5.20 -8.09 -13.04
CA VAL A 82 -5.17 -6.84 -13.79
C VAL A 82 -6.57 -6.57 -14.30
N SER A 83 -7.08 -5.38 -14.02
CA SER A 83 -8.42 -4.96 -14.41
C SER A 83 -8.39 -3.64 -15.15
N ASP A 84 -9.25 -3.52 -16.16
CA ASP A 84 -9.60 -2.24 -16.77
C ASP A 84 -10.54 -1.46 -15.86
N THR A 85 -10.13 -0.26 -15.48
CA THR A 85 -10.86 0.61 -14.54
C THR A 85 -11.47 1.83 -15.24
N THR A 86 -11.41 1.88 -16.57
CA THR A 86 -11.91 3.01 -17.37
C THR A 86 -13.42 3.21 -17.19
N THR A 87 -14.17 2.13 -17.02
CA THR A 87 -15.62 2.13 -16.82
C THR A 87 -16.00 1.21 -15.67
N ALA A 88 -17.03 1.58 -14.91
CA ALA A 88 -17.61 0.69 -13.91
C ALA A 88 -18.68 -0.23 -14.54
N PRO A 89 -18.75 -1.52 -14.15
CA PRO A 89 -17.86 -2.21 -13.22
C PRO A 89 -16.47 -2.48 -13.85
N TYR A 90 -15.45 -2.59 -13.00
CA TYR A 90 -14.11 -2.97 -13.46
C TYR A 90 -14.17 -4.32 -14.16
N THR A 91 -13.42 -4.44 -15.24
CA THR A 91 -13.37 -5.67 -16.03
C THR A 91 -11.99 -6.28 -15.89
N GLU A 92 -11.93 -7.51 -15.39
CA GLU A 92 -10.67 -8.25 -15.35
C GLU A 92 -10.19 -8.53 -16.78
N VAL A 93 -8.93 -8.22 -17.05
CA VAL A 93 -8.30 -8.40 -18.38
C VAL A 93 -7.17 -9.42 -18.36
N TRP A 94 -6.67 -9.76 -17.17
CA TRP A 94 -5.74 -10.86 -16.97
C TRP A 94 -5.70 -11.21 -15.48
N SER A 95 -5.74 -12.50 -15.15
CA SER A 95 -5.53 -12.95 -13.78
C SER A 95 -5.03 -14.38 -13.72
N PHE A 96 -4.45 -14.73 -12.59
CA PHE A 96 -4.21 -16.11 -12.19
C PHE A 96 -4.02 -16.22 -10.68
N TYR A 97 -4.23 -17.42 -10.16
CA TYR A 97 -4.04 -17.76 -8.75
C TYR A 97 -3.01 -18.88 -8.61
N LEU A 98 -2.16 -18.82 -7.59
CA LEU A 98 -1.23 -19.89 -7.24
C LEU A 98 -1.78 -20.66 -6.03
N THR A 99 -1.77 -21.99 -6.14
CA THR A 99 -2.28 -22.89 -5.10
C THR A 99 -1.17 -23.79 -4.54
N GLY A 100 -1.26 -24.12 -3.25
CA GLY A 100 -0.38 -25.08 -2.60
C GLY A 100 1.11 -24.81 -2.82
N GLN A 101 1.84 -25.82 -3.29
CA GLN A 101 3.28 -25.73 -3.54
C GLN A 101 3.66 -24.82 -4.72
N ALA A 102 2.70 -24.30 -5.50
CA ALA A 102 3.00 -23.32 -6.53
C ALA A 102 3.36 -21.94 -5.94
N ARG A 103 2.99 -21.68 -4.66
CA ARG A 103 3.28 -20.42 -3.96
C ARG A 103 4.75 -20.26 -3.55
N THR A 104 5.57 -21.32 -3.65
CA THR A 104 6.97 -21.27 -3.25
C THR A 104 7.85 -20.50 -4.23
N VAL A 105 8.15 -19.26 -3.84
CA VAL A 105 9.28 -18.40 -4.24
C VAL A 105 9.49 -18.27 -5.76
N GLN A 106 8.45 -17.85 -6.47
CA GLN A 106 8.71 -16.97 -7.61
C GLN A 106 8.97 -15.60 -7.01
N SER A 107 10.25 -15.33 -6.77
CA SER A 107 10.71 -14.09 -6.15
C SER A 107 10.06 -12.92 -6.87
N LEU A 108 9.15 -12.20 -6.20
CA LEU A 108 8.57 -10.96 -6.72
C LEU A 108 9.62 -9.90 -7.09
N LEU A 109 10.89 -10.13 -6.73
CA LEU A 109 12.04 -9.37 -7.20
C LEU A 109 12.24 -9.46 -8.73
N SER A 110 11.85 -10.57 -9.37
CA SER A 110 12.18 -10.81 -10.78
C SER A 110 11.18 -10.24 -11.79
N CYS A 111 10.16 -9.52 -11.33
CA CYS A 111 9.14 -8.89 -12.17
C CYS A 111 8.18 -9.90 -12.84
N ILE A 112 6.87 -9.71 -12.64
CA ILE A 112 5.82 -10.53 -13.26
C ILE A 112 5.40 -9.85 -14.54
N THR A 113 5.71 -10.44 -15.69
CA THR A 113 5.31 -9.89 -16.99
C THR A 113 3.82 -10.13 -17.25
N TYR A 114 3.10 -9.09 -17.69
CA TYR A 114 1.72 -9.21 -18.14
C TYR A 114 1.53 -10.33 -19.17
N GLY A 115 0.53 -11.17 -18.95
CA GLY A 115 0.20 -12.30 -19.82
C GLY A 115 1.11 -13.53 -19.68
N GLN A 116 2.19 -13.45 -18.90
CA GLN A 116 3.00 -14.63 -18.58
C GLN A 116 2.45 -15.31 -17.33
N THR A 117 1.64 -16.35 -17.56
CA THR A 117 1.03 -17.13 -16.47
C THR A 117 1.92 -18.33 -16.15
N PRO A 118 2.32 -18.54 -14.87
CA PRO A 118 3.06 -19.74 -14.47
C PRO A 118 2.26 -21.02 -14.79
N ALA A 119 2.95 -22.08 -15.21
CA ALA A 119 2.30 -23.33 -15.60
C ALA A 119 1.50 -24.00 -14.46
N GLN A 120 1.83 -23.67 -13.21
CA GLN A 120 1.21 -24.21 -12.00
C GLN A 120 0.03 -23.35 -11.50
N ALA A 121 -0.34 -22.29 -12.23
CA ALA A 121 -1.43 -21.41 -11.83
C ALA A 121 -2.80 -22.02 -12.14
N ALA A 122 -3.78 -21.66 -11.32
CA ALA A 122 -5.19 -22.01 -11.42
C ALA A 122 -6.06 -20.76 -11.65
N ASP A 123 -7.34 -20.97 -11.95
CA ASP A 123 -8.36 -19.92 -12.10
C ASP A 123 -7.88 -18.76 -12.97
N VAL A 124 -7.44 -19.09 -14.19
CA VAL A 124 -6.75 -18.16 -15.10
C VAL A 124 -7.77 -17.43 -15.97
N HIS A 125 -7.81 -16.10 -15.87
CA HIS A 125 -8.35 -15.25 -16.93
C HIS A 125 -7.22 -14.88 -17.89
N GLY A 126 -7.31 -15.37 -19.13
CA GLY A 126 -6.27 -15.14 -20.15
C GLY A 126 -6.06 -13.66 -20.47
N PRO A 127 -4.84 -13.25 -20.86
CA PRO A 127 -4.53 -11.85 -21.09
C PRO A 127 -5.25 -11.30 -22.32
N ILE A 128 -5.99 -10.21 -22.13
CA ILE A 128 -6.55 -9.39 -23.20
C ILE A 128 -5.51 -8.31 -23.60
N PRO A 129 -5.35 -7.97 -24.89
CA PRO A 129 -4.46 -6.89 -25.29
C PRO A 129 -4.81 -5.57 -24.60
N LEU A 130 -3.82 -4.98 -23.92
CA LEU A 130 -3.97 -3.68 -23.27
C LEU A 130 -4.03 -2.57 -24.33
N GLN A 131 -5.07 -1.75 -24.25
CA GLN A 131 -5.31 -0.61 -25.12
C GLN A 131 -4.70 0.67 -24.53
N THR A 132 -4.21 1.53 -25.41
CA THR A 132 -3.65 2.83 -25.05
C THR A 132 -4.75 3.82 -24.65
N GLY A 133 -4.47 4.71 -23.71
CA GLY A 133 -5.43 5.70 -23.20
C GLY A 133 -6.48 5.14 -22.23
N ARG A 134 -6.42 3.83 -21.92
CA ARG A 134 -7.24 3.20 -20.87
C ARG A 134 -6.46 3.13 -19.56
N VAL A 135 -7.19 3.19 -18.45
CA VAL A 135 -6.63 3.07 -17.10
C VAL A 135 -6.81 1.64 -16.62
N TYR A 136 -5.73 1.08 -16.09
CA TYR A 136 -5.72 -0.26 -15.52
C TYR A 136 -5.29 -0.20 -14.06
N THR A 137 -5.78 -1.16 -13.28
CA THR A 137 -5.21 -1.48 -11.98
C THR A 137 -4.54 -2.84 -12.05
N ALA A 138 -3.38 -2.98 -11.41
CA ALA A 138 -2.74 -4.25 -11.15
C ALA A 138 -2.69 -4.47 -9.65
N PHE A 139 -3.16 -5.63 -9.21
CA PHE A 139 -3.08 -6.11 -7.84
C PHE A 139 -2.29 -7.41 -7.81
N VAL A 140 -1.30 -7.47 -6.92
CA VAL A 140 -0.49 -8.66 -6.66
C VAL A 140 -0.73 -9.06 -5.22
N ASP A 141 -1.41 -10.19 -5.05
CA ASP A 141 -1.74 -10.76 -3.74
C ASP A 141 -0.56 -11.57 -3.21
N VAL A 142 -0.20 -11.35 -1.95
CA VAL A 142 0.99 -11.98 -1.37
C VAL A 142 0.75 -12.50 0.03
N ASP A 143 1.32 -13.68 0.29
CA ASP A 143 1.42 -14.23 1.63
C ASP A 143 2.83 -13.92 2.18
N LYS A 144 2.89 -13.32 3.36
CA LYS A 144 4.14 -13.03 4.07
C LYS A 144 4.24 -13.79 5.40
N PRO A 145 5.42 -14.33 5.75
CA PRO A 145 5.60 -15.04 7.01
C PRO A 145 5.81 -14.13 8.24
N ASP A 146 6.23 -12.88 8.08
CA ASP A 146 6.44 -11.96 9.22
C ASP A 146 5.12 -11.29 9.61
N ALA A 147 4.53 -11.70 10.73
CA ALA A 147 3.29 -11.13 11.27
C ALA A 147 3.38 -9.63 11.61
N ARG A 148 4.57 -9.03 11.63
CA ARG A 148 4.76 -7.58 11.83
C ARG A 148 4.67 -6.78 10.55
N ASP A 149 4.77 -7.42 9.39
CA ASP A 149 4.51 -6.78 8.11
C ASP A 149 3.06 -7.09 7.72
N PRO A 150 2.13 -6.12 7.87
CA PRO A 150 0.74 -6.37 7.63
C PRO A 150 0.36 -6.20 6.14
N THR A 151 1.37 -6.15 5.25
CA THR A 151 1.16 -6.01 3.80
C THR A 151 0.62 -7.31 3.22
N PHE A 152 -0.63 -7.30 2.77
CA PHE A 152 -1.29 -8.47 2.15
C PHE A 152 -1.20 -8.44 0.62
N GLY A 153 -0.82 -7.32 0.03
CA GLY A 153 -0.71 -7.22 -1.42
C GLY A 153 -0.13 -5.89 -1.86
N TYR A 154 0.17 -5.81 -3.16
CA TYR A 154 0.72 -4.64 -3.82
C TYR A 154 -0.24 -4.16 -4.90
N MET A 155 -0.42 -2.84 -5.01
CA MET A 155 -1.32 -2.28 -6.01
C MET A 155 -0.69 -1.10 -6.75
N ALA A 156 -1.03 -0.97 -8.03
CA ALA A 156 -0.78 0.23 -8.82
C ALA A 156 -1.91 0.50 -9.79
N TYR A 157 -2.05 1.77 -10.16
CA TYR A 157 -2.80 2.20 -11.32
C TYR A 157 -1.81 2.60 -12.41
N PHE A 158 -2.07 2.23 -13.65
CA PHE A 158 -1.21 2.56 -14.78
C PHE A 158 -2.01 2.69 -16.08
N CYS A 159 -1.40 3.29 -17.08
CA CYS A 159 -1.91 3.31 -18.45
C CYS A 159 -0.78 3.21 -19.46
N LEU A 160 -1.17 2.84 -20.68
CA LEU A 160 -0.29 2.80 -21.83
C LEU A 160 -0.59 3.99 -22.73
N LEU A 161 0.45 4.65 -23.23
CA LEU A 161 0.36 5.73 -24.20
C LEU A 161 1.25 5.40 -25.38
N LYS A 162 0.93 5.95 -26.57
CA LYS A 162 1.89 5.98 -27.67
C LYS A 162 2.72 7.24 -27.56
N HIS A 163 4.04 7.06 -27.59
CA HIS A 163 4.97 8.16 -27.79
C HIS A 163 4.97 8.60 -29.27
N ARG A 164 5.53 9.77 -29.57
CA ARG A 164 5.48 10.38 -30.92
C ARG A 164 6.20 9.57 -32.01
N ASP A 165 7.12 8.70 -31.60
CA ASP A 165 7.87 7.77 -32.44
C ASP A 165 7.19 6.39 -32.59
N ASN A 166 5.91 6.27 -32.18
CA ASN A 166 5.15 5.03 -32.08
C ASN A 166 5.66 4.04 -31.01
N LEU A 167 6.62 4.41 -30.16
CA LEU A 167 7.03 3.55 -29.05
C LEU A 167 5.96 3.57 -27.95
N LEU A 168 5.76 2.41 -27.31
CA LEU A 168 4.86 2.29 -26.18
C LEU A 168 5.49 2.95 -24.95
N ARG A 169 4.72 3.77 -24.26
CA ARG A 169 5.08 4.36 -22.97
C ARG A 169 4.11 3.87 -21.90
N LEU A 170 4.64 3.55 -20.73
CA LEU A 170 3.84 3.23 -19.55
C LEU A 170 3.91 4.39 -18.57
N VAL A 171 2.74 4.79 -18.08
CA VAL A 171 2.59 5.82 -17.06
C VAL A 171 1.96 5.17 -15.85
N LYS A 172 2.69 5.15 -14.73
CA LYS A 172 2.14 4.80 -13.43
C LYS A 172 1.45 6.04 -12.86
N LEU A 173 0.22 5.88 -12.37
CA LEU A 173 -0.56 6.98 -11.82
C LEU A 173 -0.16 7.20 -10.37
N GLU A 174 0.04 8.46 -10.02
CA GLU A 174 0.22 8.89 -8.64
C GLU A 174 -1.14 9.11 -7.97
N PHE A 175 -1.20 8.82 -6.67
CA PHE A 175 -2.34 9.17 -5.83
C PHE A 175 -2.13 10.59 -5.29
N VAL A 176 -2.89 11.54 -5.81
CA VAL A 176 -2.75 12.98 -5.53
C VAL A 176 -4.11 13.53 -5.14
N GLN A 177 -4.19 14.29 -4.04
CA GLN A 177 -5.43 14.92 -3.57
C GLN A 177 -6.61 13.92 -3.45
N ASP A 178 -6.37 12.79 -2.77
CA ASP A 178 -7.37 11.75 -2.50
C ASP A 178 -7.96 11.07 -3.74
N ARG A 179 -7.28 11.14 -4.89
CA ARG A 179 -7.68 10.45 -6.13
C ARG A 179 -6.46 10.04 -6.96
N TRP A 180 -6.63 9.03 -7.81
CA TRP A 180 -5.64 8.69 -8.82
C TRP A 180 -5.63 9.76 -9.92
N ASN A 181 -4.43 10.22 -10.31
CA ASN A 181 -4.26 11.20 -11.38
C ASN A 181 -4.49 10.57 -12.77
N VAL A 182 -5.75 10.31 -13.12
CA VAL A 182 -6.14 9.71 -14.42
C VAL A 182 -5.89 10.64 -15.61
N GLU A 183 -5.75 11.94 -15.37
CA GLU A 183 -5.43 12.92 -16.42
C GLU A 183 -4.07 12.62 -17.05
N ALA A 184 -3.13 12.02 -16.30
CA ALA A 184 -1.84 11.57 -16.83
C ALA A 184 -1.97 10.52 -17.97
N CYS A 185 -3.16 9.94 -18.18
CA CYS A 185 -3.47 8.99 -19.24
C CYS A 185 -4.12 9.62 -20.48
N ASP A 186 -4.25 10.94 -20.53
CA ASP A 186 -4.74 11.63 -21.71
C ASP A 186 -3.70 11.52 -22.85
N PRO A 187 -4.03 10.86 -23.98
CA PRO A 187 -3.13 10.75 -25.13
C PRO A 187 -2.81 12.11 -25.79
N GLY A 188 -3.58 13.16 -25.50
CA GLY A 188 -3.36 14.52 -25.97
C GLY A 188 -2.39 15.34 -25.12
N LEU A 189 -2.01 14.88 -23.91
CA LEU A 189 -1.06 15.60 -23.08
C LEU A 189 0.37 15.48 -23.60
N PRO A 190 1.12 16.60 -23.65
CA PRO A 190 2.55 16.55 -23.96
C PRO A 190 3.29 15.76 -22.87
N ASP A 191 4.30 14.99 -23.27
CA ASP A 191 5.13 14.25 -22.34
C ASP A 191 5.91 15.21 -21.42
N LEU A 192 5.43 15.37 -20.17
CA LEU A 192 6.05 16.21 -19.16
C LEU A 192 7.36 15.61 -18.58
N SER A 193 7.65 14.33 -18.82
CA SER A 193 8.93 13.72 -18.39
C SER A 193 10.13 14.22 -19.20
N LEU A 194 9.89 14.73 -20.42
CA LEU A 194 10.90 15.46 -21.20
C LEU A 194 11.27 16.82 -20.58
N TYR A 195 10.42 17.37 -19.73
CA TYR A 195 10.68 18.65 -19.05
C TYR A 195 11.39 18.47 -17.70
N SER A 196 11.37 17.28 -17.09
CA SER A 196 12.06 17.04 -15.82
C SER A 196 13.56 16.77 -15.97
N GLU A 197 14.01 16.18 -17.09
CA GLU A 197 15.46 15.96 -17.32
C GLU A 197 16.23 17.24 -17.68
N GLN A 198 15.56 18.31 -18.12
CA GLN A 198 16.18 19.60 -18.44
C GLN A 198 16.08 20.64 -17.30
N GLY A 199 15.48 20.28 -16.16
CA GLY A 199 15.06 21.22 -15.12
C GLY A 199 15.98 21.32 -13.90
N ASN A 200 17.31 21.19 -14.03
CA ASN A 200 18.20 21.59 -12.94
C ASN A 200 18.36 23.13 -12.94
N ARG A 201 17.81 23.76 -11.90
CA ARG A 201 17.78 25.22 -11.58
C ARG A 201 16.80 26.10 -12.39
N GLY A 202 15.65 26.40 -11.75
CA GLY A 202 15.22 27.81 -11.67
C GLY A 202 13.81 28.22 -12.11
N THR A 203 12.94 27.33 -12.59
CA THR A 203 11.69 27.78 -13.26
C THR A 203 10.38 27.20 -12.74
N ALA A 204 10.36 26.61 -11.54
CA ALA A 204 9.12 26.09 -10.94
C ALA A 204 8.08 27.16 -10.49
N LYS A 205 8.33 28.47 -10.70
CA LYS A 205 7.45 29.55 -10.22
C LYS A 205 6.63 30.25 -11.31
N ALA A 206 6.80 29.95 -12.59
CA ALA A 206 6.24 30.79 -13.66
C ALA A 206 4.93 30.30 -14.32
N LEU A 207 4.40 29.12 -14.00
CA LEU A 207 3.25 28.54 -14.73
C LEU A 207 1.96 28.36 -13.91
N ARG A 208 1.87 28.93 -12.70
CA ARG A 208 0.64 28.96 -11.89
C ARG A 208 -0.21 30.24 -12.04
N SER A 209 0.15 31.17 -12.94
CA SER A 209 -0.56 32.45 -13.10
C SER A 209 -1.36 32.58 -14.41
N ARG A 210 -1.59 31.47 -15.14
CA ARG A 210 -2.36 31.49 -16.39
C ARG A 210 -3.37 30.34 -16.53
N LEU A 211 -3.91 29.88 -15.41
CA LEU A 211 -5.20 29.18 -15.36
C LEU A 211 -6.12 29.97 -14.41
#